data_AF-A0AAE9YG31-F1
#
_entry.id   AF-A0AAE9YG31-F1
#
_cell.length_a   1.000
_cell.length_b   1.000
_cell.length_c   1.000
_cell.angle_alpha   90.00
_cell.angle_beta   90.00
_cell.angle_gamma   90.00
#
_symmetry.space_group_name_H-M   'P 1'
#
loop_
_entity.id
_entity.type
_entity.pdbx_description
1 polymer ?
#
loop_
_entity_poly.entity_id
_entity_poly.type
_entity_poly.pdbx_seq_one_letter_code
_entity_poly.pdbx_strand_id
1 'polypeptide(L)'
;MSAERNRAGAKARLVAVAGHVLTDIEVAYTWNIERILRDTLFFGATSGPTEPQSVGGAEPLTEDEFTIDCNLTVVGHLDAYKAEDAAETHLRTLEATLLAHPRLLGVHGLDDDPAFAQFRCRIQDVDGPLHSPPQPQQDNTIEAAIFFTVACVQNIH
;
A
#
# COMPACT_ATOMS: atom_id res chain seq x y z
N MET A 1 3.31 17.48 15.80
CA MET A 1 2.52 16.23 15.71
C MET A 1 3.48 15.05 15.85
N SER A 2 3.09 13.95 16.50
CA SER A 2 3.96 12.76 16.56
C SER A 2 4.05 12.09 15.18
N ALA A 3 5.20 11.51 14.85
CA ALA A 3 5.43 10.80 13.58
C ALA A 3 4.39 9.68 13.34
N GLU A 4 3.98 9.00 14.41
CA GLU A 4 2.96 7.95 14.40
C GLU A 4 1.59 8.44 13.89
N ARG A 5 1.14 9.62 14.31
CA ARG A 5 -0.14 10.20 13.87
C ARG A 5 -0.12 10.54 12.37
N ASN A 6 1.03 10.97 11.85
CA ASN A 6 1.19 11.30 10.43
C ASN A 6 1.23 10.05 9.55
N ARG A 7 1.96 9.01 9.98
CA ARG A 7 2.02 7.71 9.29
C ARG A 7 0.64 7.03 9.20
N ALA A 8 -0.16 7.10 10.28
CA ALA A 8 -1.55 6.65 10.26
C ALA A 8 -2.40 7.42 9.23
N GLY A 9 -2.18 8.73 9.11
CA GLY A 9 -2.83 9.56 8.08
C GLY A 9 -2.42 9.20 6.65
N ALA A 10 -1.14 8.87 6.42
CA ALA A 10 -0.63 8.42 5.13
C ALA A 10 -1.28 7.09 4.69
N LYS A 11 -1.28 6.10 5.60
CA LYS A 11 -1.94 4.82 5.40
C LYS A 11 -3.42 5.01 5.06
N ALA A 12 -4.09 5.95 5.72
CA ALA A 12 -5.50 6.19 5.48
C ALA A 12 -5.81 6.77 4.09
N ARG A 13 -4.95 7.66 3.61
CA ARG A 13 -5.05 8.20 2.25
C ARG A 13 -4.78 7.13 1.19
N LEU A 14 -3.78 6.26 1.42
CA LEU A 14 -3.47 5.15 0.51
C LEU A 14 -4.65 4.19 0.33
N VAL A 15 -5.33 3.84 1.43
CA VAL A 15 -6.55 3.01 1.37
C VAL A 15 -7.65 3.69 0.56
N ALA A 16 -7.88 4.99 0.77
CA ALA A 16 -8.90 5.73 0.04
C ALA A 16 -8.59 5.83 -1.47
N VAL A 17 -7.33 6.05 -1.84
CA VAL A 17 -6.87 6.09 -3.23
C VAL A 17 -7.02 4.71 -3.88
N ALA A 18 -6.52 3.66 -3.23
CA ALA A 18 -6.61 2.30 -3.74
C ALA A 18 -8.08 1.86 -3.92
N GLY A 19 -8.95 2.13 -2.94
CA GLY A 19 -10.38 1.79 -3.04
C GLY A 19 -11.14 2.58 -4.12
N HIS A 20 -10.61 3.71 -4.58
CA HIS A 20 -11.20 4.46 -5.69
C HIS A 20 -10.82 3.89 -7.06
N VAL A 21 -9.63 3.30 -7.20
CA VAL A 21 -9.10 2.83 -8.49
C VAL A 21 -9.19 1.32 -8.67
N LEU A 22 -9.22 0.55 -7.58
CA LEU A 22 -9.41 -0.90 -7.57
C LEU A 22 -10.82 -1.22 -7.06
N THR A 23 -11.83 -0.92 -7.88
CA THR A 23 -13.25 -1.01 -7.47
C THR A 23 -13.79 -2.43 -7.40
N ASP A 24 -13.05 -3.38 -7.95
CA ASP A 24 -13.38 -4.80 -8.06
C ASP A 24 -12.76 -5.66 -6.94
N ILE A 25 -11.86 -5.09 -6.14
CA ILE A 25 -11.28 -5.77 -4.97
C ILE A 25 -11.63 -5.02 -3.68
N GLU A 26 -11.63 -5.74 -2.57
CA GLU A 26 -11.79 -5.11 -1.26
C GLU A 26 -10.46 -4.48 -0.79
N VAL A 27 -10.50 -3.25 -0.29
CA VAL A 27 -9.31 -2.58 0.28
C VAL A 27 -9.46 -2.43 1.79
N ALA A 28 -8.48 -2.93 2.56
CA ALA A 28 -8.58 -3.04 4.02
C ALA A 28 -7.34 -2.52 4.79
N TYR A 29 -7.59 -2.05 6.02
CA TYR A 29 -6.56 -1.59 6.98
C TYR A 29 -6.03 -2.67 7.92
N THR A 30 -6.82 -3.74 8.11
CA THR A 30 -6.56 -4.84 9.03
C THR A 30 -6.83 -6.14 8.30
N TRP A 31 -5.92 -7.09 8.43
CA TRP A 31 -6.10 -8.43 7.87
C TRP A 31 -7.26 -9.09 8.60
N ASN A 32 -8.31 -9.45 7.86
CA ASN A 32 -9.39 -10.28 8.36
C ASN A 32 -9.40 -11.56 7.56
N ILE A 33 -9.12 -12.69 8.23
CA ILE A 33 -9.06 -14.01 7.62
C ILE A 33 -10.39 -14.41 6.97
N GLU A 34 -11.52 -13.89 7.43
CA GLU A 34 -12.85 -14.13 6.84
C GLU A 34 -13.03 -13.42 5.49
N ARG A 35 -12.22 -12.39 5.19
CA ARG A 35 -12.28 -11.63 3.93
C ARG A 35 -11.53 -12.31 2.79
N ILE A 36 -10.75 -13.36 3.07
CA ILE A 36 -9.98 -14.12 2.09
C ILE A 36 -10.86 -14.79 1.02
N LEU A 37 -12.18 -14.88 1.23
CA LEU A 37 -13.12 -15.36 0.22
C LEU A 37 -13.38 -14.39 -0.94
N ARG A 38 -12.73 -13.22 -0.95
CA ARG A 38 -12.78 -12.22 -2.03
C ARG A 38 -11.40 -11.64 -2.28
N ASP A 39 -11.21 -11.13 -3.49
CA ASP A 39 -10.01 -10.39 -3.85
C ASP A 39 -9.83 -9.22 -2.89
N THR A 40 -8.64 -9.13 -2.30
CA THR A 40 -8.38 -8.21 -1.19
C THR A 40 -6.99 -7.61 -1.30
N LEU A 41 -6.92 -6.28 -1.20
CA LEU A 41 -5.69 -5.54 -0.93
C LEU A 41 -5.66 -5.08 0.52
N PHE A 42 -4.63 -5.50 1.24
CA PHE A 42 -4.39 -5.17 2.63
C PHE A 42 -3.17 -4.25 2.78
N PHE A 43 -3.36 -3.14 3.50
CA PHE A 43 -2.28 -2.30 4.00
C PHE A 43 -2.01 -2.64 5.47
N GLY A 44 -0.84 -3.21 5.74
CA GLY A 44 -0.42 -3.82 6.99
C GLY A 44 0.39 -2.91 7.90
N ALA A 45 1.45 -3.46 8.49
CA ALA A 45 2.28 -2.74 9.46
C ALA A 45 3.04 -1.61 8.78
N THR A 46 3.31 -0.55 9.54
CA THR A 46 4.18 0.54 9.10
C THR A 46 5.55 0.35 9.74
N SER A 47 6.58 0.25 8.90
CA SER A 47 7.95 -0.02 9.30
C SER A 47 8.85 1.14 8.89
N GLY A 48 9.69 1.62 9.79
CA GLY A 48 10.61 2.74 9.54
C GLY A 48 11.20 3.27 10.85
N PRO A 49 12.25 4.09 10.79
CA PRO A 49 12.84 4.70 11.99
C PRO A 49 11.74 5.39 12.82
N THR A 50 11.64 5.07 14.12
CA THR A 50 10.68 5.75 15.02
C THR A 50 11.06 7.20 15.28
N GLU A 51 12.34 7.50 15.11
CA GLU A 51 12.92 8.81 15.13
C GLU A 51 13.53 9.07 13.75
N PRO A 52 13.29 10.24 13.14
CA PRO A 52 13.95 10.61 11.90
C PRO A 52 15.47 10.52 12.08
N GLN A 53 16.21 10.02 11.09
CA GLN A 53 17.67 10.06 11.13
C GLN A 53 18.10 11.53 11.20
N SER A 54 18.46 11.98 12.40
CA SER A 54 19.06 13.28 12.59
C SER A 54 20.44 13.24 11.94
N VAL A 55 20.59 13.90 10.80
CA VAL A 55 21.92 14.27 10.32
C VAL A 55 22.46 15.22 11.38
N GLY A 56 23.46 14.77 12.14
CA GLY A 56 23.91 15.45 13.34
C GLY A 56 24.18 16.94 13.13
N GLY A 57 23.41 17.78 13.84
CA GLY A 57 23.66 19.22 14.00
C GLY A 57 22.57 20.12 13.42
N ALA A 58 21.81 20.79 14.31
CA ALA A 58 21.06 22.05 14.14
C ALA A 58 20.08 22.23 12.95
N GLU A 59 20.01 21.35 11.97
CA GLU A 59 19.14 21.53 10.81
C GLU A 59 17.75 20.91 11.03
N PRO A 60 16.67 21.61 10.64
CA PRO A 60 15.32 21.07 10.70
C PRO A 60 15.21 19.86 9.77
N LEU A 61 14.42 18.88 10.20
CA LEU A 61 14.11 17.71 9.41
C LEU A 61 13.39 18.12 8.13
N THR A 62 13.96 17.76 6.98
CA THR A 62 13.38 18.05 5.68
C THR A 62 12.51 16.91 5.16
N GLU A 63 12.77 15.65 5.59
CA GLU A 63 12.07 14.46 5.09
C GLU A 63 11.93 13.35 6.17
N ASP A 64 10.81 12.60 6.17
CA ASP A 64 10.57 11.35 6.94
C ASP A 64 10.28 10.20 5.97
N GLU A 65 10.98 9.09 6.14
CA GLU A 65 10.89 7.91 5.28
C GLU A 65 10.35 6.72 6.07
N PHE A 66 9.33 6.06 5.52
CA PHE A 66 8.76 4.84 6.09
C PHE A 66 8.18 3.95 5.01
N THR A 67 7.91 2.71 5.36
CA THR A 67 7.33 1.68 4.50
C THR A 67 6.04 1.15 5.10
N ILE A 68 5.13 0.70 4.25
CA ILE A 68 3.91 0.01 4.65
C ILE A 68 3.94 -1.37 4.00
N ASP A 69 3.86 -2.41 4.80
CA ASP A 69 3.78 -3.79 4.31
C ASP A 69 2.40 -4.02 3.71
N CYS A 70 2.35 -4.57 2.51
CA CYS A 70 1.13 -4.80 1.76
C CYS A 70 1.00 -6.26 1.33
N ASN A 71 -0.24 -6.71 1.27
CA ASN A 71 -0.59 -8.01 0.71
C ASN A 71 -1.79 -7.85 -0.24
N LEU A 72 -1.64 -8.32 -1.47
CA LEU A 72 -2.72 -8.44 -2.43
C LEU A 72 -3.02 -9.92 -2.61
N THR A 73 -4.26 -10.32 -2.40
CA THR A 73 -4.74 -11.69 -2.58
C THR A 73 -5.85 -11.70 -3.63
N VAL A 74 -5.81 -12.68 -4.54
CA VAL A 74 -6.83 -12.93 -5.57
C VAL A 74 -7.33 -14.38 -5.46
N VAL A 75 -8.65 -14.57 -5.51
CA VAL A 75 -9.32 -15.84 -5.23
C VAL A 75 -10.45 -16.16 -6.21
N GLY A 76 -10.85 -17.43 -6.28
CA GLY A 76 -12.02 -17.86 -7.06
C GLY A 76 -11.78 -18.01 -8.57
N HIS A 77 -10.54 -18.28 -8.97
CA HIS A 77 -10.10 -18.17 -10.35
C HIS A 77 -10.00 -19.45 -11.19
N LEU A 78 -10.12 -20.70 -10.72
CA LEU A 78 -9.98 -21.96 -11.51
C LEU A 78 -8.65 -22.21 -12.26
N ASP A 79 -8.02 -21.17 -12.80
CA ASP A 79 -6.78 -21.19 -13.56
C ASP A 79 -5.82 -20.23 -12.88
N ALA A 80 -4.78 -20.82 -12.34
CA ALA A 80 -3.80 -20.12 -11.55
C ALA A 80 -3.21 -18.96 -12.38
N TYR A 81 -2.86 -19.17 -13.67
CA TYR A 81 -2.31 -18.12 -14.53
C TYR A 81 -3.21 -16.90 -14.67
N LYS A 82 -4.55 -17.09 -14.60
CA LYS A 82 -5.49 -15.98 -14.64
C LYS A 82 -5.58 -15.22 -13.32
N ALA A 83 -5.45 -15.92 -12.20
CA ALA A 83 -5.33 -15.26 -10.89
C ALA A 83 -4.05 -14.41 -10.83
N GLU A 84 -2.97 -14.90 -11.47
CA GLU A 84 -1.73 -14.16 -11.61
C GLU A 84 -1.92 -12.86 -12.40
N ASP A 85 -2.44 -12.98 -13.63
CA ASP A 85 -2.66 -11.85 -14.52
C ASP A 85 -3.56 -10.79 -13.88
N ALA A 86 -4.57 -11.21 -13.13
CA ALA A 86 -5.45 -10.32 -12.37
C ALA A 86 -4.69 -9.59 -11.26
N ALA A 87 -3.92 -10.32 -10.44
CA ALA A 87 -3.11 -9.73 -9.36
C ALA A 87 -2.09 -8.72 -9.91
N GLU A 88 -1.41 -9.05 -11.03
CA GLU A 88 -0.48 -8.14 -11.68
C GLU A 88 -1.18 -6.91 -12.25
N THR A 89 -2.38 -7.08 -12.83
CA THR A 89 -3.19 -5.95 -13.34
C THR A 89 -3.57 -4.98 -12.22
N HIS A 90 -3.98 -5.48 -11.05
CA HIS A 90 -4.26 -4.63 -9.89
C HIS A 90 -3.00 -3.94 -9.38
N LEU A 91 -1.88 -4.65 -9.29
CA LEU A 91 -0.62 -4.09 -8.83
C LEU A 91 -0.14 -2.95 -9.76
N ARG A 92 -0.18 -3.15 -11.07
CA ARG A 92 0.17 -2.13 -12.07
C ARG A 92 -0.78 -0.94 -12.04
N THR A 93 -2.08 -1.18 -11.84
CA THR A 93 -3.08 -0.11 -11.70
C THR A 93 -2.81 0.73 -10.46
N LEU A 94 -2.50 0.08 -9.34
CA LEU A 94 -2.11 0.75 -8.10
C LEU A 94 -0.82 1.56 -8.30
N GLU A 95 0.22 0.96 -8.88
CA GLU A 95 1.50 1.64 -9.12
C GLU A 95 1.33 2.88 -10.00
N ALA A 96 0.65 2.74 -11.14
CA ALA A 96 0.37 3.87 -12.04
C ALA A 96 -0.42 4.97 -11.32
N THR A 97 -1.36 4.60 -10.46
CA THR A 97 -2.13 5.56 -9.65
C THR A 97 -1.23 6.27 -8.65
N LEU A 98 -0.42 5.55 -7.87
CA LEU A 98 0.48 6.16 -6.88
C LEU A 98 1.46 7.14 -7.54
N LEU A 99 1.99 6.78 -8.71
CA LEU A 99 2.88 7.62 -9.50
C LEU A 99 2.20 8.80 -10.18
N ALA A 100 0.88 8.80 -10.36
CA ALA A 100 0.15 9.87 -11.04
C ALA A 100 -0.66 10.75 -10.07
N HIS A 101 -0.91 10.31 -8.83
CA HIS A 101 -1.89 10.94 -7.96
C HIS A 101 -1.39 12.27 -7.37
N PRO A 102 -1.99 13.43 -7.69
CA PRO A 102 -1.50 14.76 -7.26
C PRO A 102 -1.60 15.04 -5.75
N ARG A 103 -2.42 14.27 -5.02
CA ARG A 103 -2.46 14.34 -3.54
C ARG A 103 -1.35 13.53 -2.86
N LEU A 104 -0.62 12.73 -3.63
CA LEU A 104 0.58 12.01 -3.21
C LEU A 104 1.81 12.73 -3.81
N LEU A 105 1.80 12.94 -5.12
CA LEU A 105 2.71 13.87 -5.80
C LEU A 105 2.32 15.32 -5.51
N GLY A 106 2.93 15.91 -4.47
CA GLY A 106 2.61 17.26 -4.04
C GLY A 106 2.50 18.30 -5.15
N VAL A 107 1.27 18.62 -5.58
CA VAL A 107 0.84 19.94 -6.07
C VAL A 107 -0.68 20.07 -5.87
N HIS A 108 -1.06 20.99 -4.98
CA HIS A 108 -2.33 21.72 -4.78
C HIS A 108 -3.69 21.12 -5.17
N GLY A 109 -4.63 21.22 -4.22
CA GLY A 109 -5.98 21.72 -4.54
C GLY A 109 -7.12 21.28 -3.63
N LEU A 110 -7.61 22.26 -2.86
CA LEU A 110 -8.93 22.43 -2.24
C LEU A 110 -9.04 22.10 -0.74
N ASP A 111 -8.69 23.15 0.02
CA ASP A 111 -9.08 23.64 1.37
C ASP A 111 -8.88 22.71 2.60
N ASP A 112 -8.25 23.10 3.73
CA ASP A 112 -7.68 24.41 4.14
C ASP A 112 -6.65 24.21 5.30
N ASP A 113 -5.65 23.34 5.11
CA ASP A 113 -4.38 23.41 5.85
C ASP A 113 -3.22 22.88 4.97
N PRO A 114 -2.48 23.77 4.29
CA PRO A 114 -1.50 23.40 3.27
C PRO A 114 -0.12 23.01 3.83
N ALA A 115 0.07 22.89 5.14
CA ALA A 115 1.42 22.75 5.71
C ALA A 115 1.93 21.31 5.90
N PHE A 116 1.09 20.25 5.92
CA PHE A 116 1.59 18.94 6.37
C PHE A 116 1.13 17.74 5.53
N ALA A 117 2.14 17.19 4.83
CA ALA A 117 2.28 15.85 4.27
C ALA A 117 1.86 15.66 2.80
N GLN A 118 2.71 16.18 1.91
CA GLN A 118 2.90 15.64 0.56
C GLN A 118 3.70 14.33 0.70
N PHE A 119 3.14 13.22 0.22
CA PHE A 119 3.75 11.89 0.34
C PHE A 119 4.12 11.35 -1.03
N ARG A 120 5.41 11.22 -1.32
CA ARG A 120 5.84 10.44 -2.48
C ARG A 120 5.76 8.96 -2.13
N CYS A 121 4.89 8.22 -2.81
CA CYS A 121 4.68 6.80 -2.58
C CYS A 121 5.07 5.99 -3.82
N ARG A 122 5.75 4.87 -3.63
CA ARG A 122 6.07 3.90 -4.69
C ARG A 122 6.04 2.47 -4.16
N ILE A 123 5.76 1.53 -5.04
CA ILE A 123 5.83 0.09 -4.72
C ILE A 123 7.29 -0.36 -4.76
N GLN A 124 7.72 -1.14 -3.77
CA GLN A 124 9.04 -1.78 -3.68
C GLN A 124 8.91 -3.18 -3.10
N ASP A 125 10.02 -3.93 -3.09
CA ASP A 125 10.15 -5.23 -2.43
C ASP A 125 9.02 -6.21 -2.77
N VAL A 126 8.64 -6.25 -4.05
CA VAL A 126 7.60 -7.16 -4.55
C VAL A 126 8.14 -8.59 -4.49
N ASP A 127 7.56 -9.39 -3.62
CA ASP A 127 7.90 -10.79 -3.38
C ASP A 127 6.63 -11.66 -3.37
N GLY A 128 6.83 -12.95 -3.56
CA GLY A 128 5.79 -13.93 -3.70
C GLY A 128 5.74 -14.41 -5.14
N PRO A 129 5.67 -15.73 -5.34
CA PRO A 129 5.35 -16.22 -6.65
C PRO A 129 3.88 -15.88 -6.91
N LEU A 130 3.55 -15.55 -8.15
CA LEU A 130 2.17 -15.68 -8.57
C LEU A 130 1.73 -17.18 -8.45
N HIS A 131 2.67 -18.15 -8.54
CA HIS A 131 2.49 -19.60 -8.27
C HIS A 131 3.59 -20.26 -7.43
N SER A 132 3.32 -20.60 -6.13
CA SER A 132 3.88 -21.73 -5.33
C SER A 132 3.74 -21.51 -3.78
N PRO A 133 3.58 -22.54 -2.91
CA PRO A 133 2.41 -23.41 -2.56
C PRO A 133 2.26 -23.61 -0.99
N PRO A 134 1.44 -24.51 -0.34
CA PRO A 134 0.58 -25.62 -0.82
C PRO A 134 -0.91 -25.67 -0.33
N GLN A 135 -1.74 -26.41 -1.11
CA GLN A 135 -2.86 -27.36 -0.81
C GLN A 135 -3.55 -27.35 0.58
N PRO A 136 -4.89 -27.59 0.75
CA PRO A 136 -5.62 -28.76 0.23
C PRO A 136 -7.11 -28.55 -0.14
N GLN A 137 -7.72 -29.59 -0.68
CA GLN A 137 -9.15 -29.75 -1.02
C GLN A 137 -10.11 -29.19 0.06
N GLN A 138 -10.86 -28.14 -0.27
CA GLN A 138 -12.30 -27.96 0.00
C GLN A 138 -12.75 -26.57 -0.49
N ASP A 139 -13.29 -26.54 -1.71
CA ASP A 139 -14.20 -25.54 -2.29
C ASP A 139 -13.83 -24.05 -2.36
N ASN A 140 -12.70 -23.56 -1.84
CA ASN A 140 -12.28 -22.15 -2.05
C ASN A 140 -10.76 -22.03 -2.20
N THR A 141 -10.30 -21.93 -3.44
CA THR A 141 -8.89 -21.79 -3.84
C THR A 141 -8.44 -20.34 -3.69
N ILE A 142 -7.44 -20.12 -2.82
CA ILE A 142 -6.60 -18.92 -2.86
C ILE A 142 -5.58 -19.17 -3.96
N GLU A 143 -5.58 -18.35 -5.01
CA GLU A 143 -4.91 -18.68 -6.29
C GLU A 143 -3.72 -17.80 -6.61
N ALA A 144 -3.65 -16.56 -6.10
CA ALA A 144 -2.46 -15.73 -6.15
C ALA A 144 -2.34 -14.84 -4.91
N ALA A 145 -1.11 -14.62 -4.44
CA ALA A 145 -0.80 -13.70 -3.36
C ALA A 145 0.51 -12.95 -3.66
N ILE A 146 0.45 -11.62 -3.71
CA ILE A 146 1.61 -10.74 -3.89
C ILE A 146 1.87 -10.00 -2.58
N PHE A 147 3.09 -10.08 -2.08
CA PHE A 147 3.57 -9.28 -0.95
C PHE A 147 4.44 -8.16 -1.51
N PHE A 148 4.25 -6.95 -1.02
CA PHE A 148 5.05 -5.80 -1.46
C PHE A 148 5.09 -4.74 -0.38
N THR A 149 5.99 -3.78 -0.50
CA THR A 149 6.03 -2.61 0.38
C THR A 149 5.62 -1.36 -0.40
N VAL A 150 4.91 -0.44 0.25
CA VAL A 150 4.75 0.93 -0.25
C VAL A 150 5.73 1.82 0.51
N ALA A 151 6.81 2.22 -0.16
CA ALA A 151 7.76 3.19 0.37
C ALA A 151 7.17 4.59 0.26
N CYS A 152 7.14 5.31 1.38
CA CYS A 152 6.59 6.64 1.53
C CYS A 152 7.67 7.61 1.99
N VAL A 153 7.83 8.72 1.26
CA VAL A 153 8.67 9.84 1.66
C VAL A 153 7.78 11.05 1.90
N GLN A 154 7.80 11.56 3.12
CA GLN A 154 7.09 12.76 3.51
C GLN A 154 8.06 13.92 3.63
N ASN A 155 7.81 15.05 2.97
CA ASN A 155 8.55 16.27 3.24
C ASN A 155 8.05 16.91 4.55
N ILE A 156 8.97 17.23 5.45
CA ILE A 156 8.73 17.94 6.70
C ILE A 156 9.22 19.37 6.48
N HIS A 157 8.33 20.35 6.64
CA HIS A 157 8.64 21.77 6.59
C HIS A 157 8.37 22.41 7.94
#